data_AF-A0A0V0UY15-F1
#
_entry.id   AF-A0A0V0UY15-F1
#
_cell.length_a   1.000
_cell.length_b   1.000
_cell.length_c   1.000
_cell.angle_alpha   90.00
_cell.angle_beta   90.00
_cell.angle_gamma   90.00
#
_symmetry.space_group_name_H-M   'P 1'
#
loop_
_entity.id
_entity.type
_entity.pdbx_description
1 polymer ?
#
loop_
_entity_poly.entity_id
_entity_poly.type
_entity_poly.pdbx_seq_one_letter_code
_entity_poly.pdbx_strand_id
1 'polypeptide(L)'
;MKKLREICEYHMFYLRTGDVIGSILSRHTKSPCNILFVVHAPTLDAGSRFLTKKTANVPDENNLKQVGVHYPFGSVVALEENKSDNTWKLMHCALPSISFLDCTNRIDFKFFNRP
;
A
#
# COMPACT_ATOMS: atom_id res chain seq x y z
N MET A 1 12.06 25.98 7.56
CA MET A 1 13.04 24.87 7.61
C MET A 1 12.46 23.54 8.11
N LYS A 2 11.60 23.48 9.14
CA LYS A 2 10.98 22.21 9.61
C LYS A 2 10.19 21.44 8.54
N LYS A 3 9.29 22.13 7.82
CA LYS A 3 8.41 21.54 6.79
C LYS A 3 9.17 20.83 5.64
N LEU A 4 10.33 21.35 5.23
CA LEU A 4 11.18 20.71 4.22
C LEU A 4 11.86 19.43 4.73
N ARG A 5 12.14 19.35 6.03
CA ARG A 5 12.76 18.18 6.67
C ARG A 5 11.76 17.03 6.79
N GLU A 6 10.54 17.33 7.20
CA GLU A 6 9.45 16.35 7.36
C GLU A 6 9.01 15.74 6.01
N ILE A 7 8.91 16.54 4.94
CA ILE A 7 8.63 16.04 3.59
C ILE A 7 9.69 15.01 3.14
N CYS A 8 10.95 15.24 3.50
CA CYS A 8 12.06 14.35 3.20
C CYS A 8 11.94 13.02 3.97
N GLU A 9 11.53 13.06 5.24
CA GLU A 9 11.35 11.86 6.07
C GLU A 9 10.25 10.94 5.53
N TYR A 10 9.13 11.49 5.06
CA TYR A 10 8.04 10.68 4.50
C TYR A 10 8.40 10.03 3.16
N HIS A 11 9.09 10.75 2.28
CA HIS A 11 9.61 10.16 1.04
C HIS A 11 10.57 9.01 1.34
N MET A 12 11.46 9.18 2.32
CA MET A 12 12.39 8.12 2.74
C MET A 12 11.67 6.90 3.33
N PHE A 13 10.55 7.09 4.04
CA PHE A 13 9.71 5.98 4.50
C PHE A 13 9.10 5.19 3.34
N TYR A 14 8.56 5.88 2.32
CA TYR A 14 7.98 5.22 1.14
C TYR A 14 9.03 4.47 0.32
N LEU A 15 10.21 5.09 0.12
CA LEU A 15 11.34 4.46 -0.57
C LEU A 15 11.79 3.19 0.14
N ARG A 16 12.08 3.27 1.46
CA ARG A 16 12.48 2.10 2.25
C ARG A 16 11.43 0.98 2.23
N THR A 17 10.15 1.34 2.26
CA THR A 17 9.07 0.34 2.18
C THR A 17 9.08 -0.37 0.83
N GLY A 18 9.23 0.38 -0.26
CA GLY A 18 9.36 -0.18 -1.61
C GLY A 18 10.58 -1.08 -1.75
N ASP A 19 11.74 -0.64 -1.27
CA ASP A 19 13.00 -1.41 -1.33
C ASP A 19 12.88 -2.76 -0.61
N VAL A 20 12.29 -2.78 0.59
CA VAL A 20 12.09 -4.01 1.36
C VAL A 20 11.11 -4.95 0.65
N ILE A 21 9.98 -4.44 0.17
CA ILE A 21 8.99 -5.24 -0.57
C ILE A 21 9.62 -5.81 -1.84
N GLY A 22 10.33 -4.99 -2.62
CA GLY A 22 11.06 -5.42 -3.82
C GLY A 22 12.11 -6.49 -3.51
N SER A 23 12.84 -6.36 -2.40
CA SER A 23 13.81 -7.37 -1.95
C SER A 23 13.15 -8.69 -1.53
N ILE A 24 11.95 -8.63 -0.94
CA ILE A 24 11.18 -9.83 -0.61
C ILE A 24 10.72 -10.52 -1.89
N LEU A 25 10.10 -9.79 -2.82
CA LEU A 25 9.64 -10.33 -4.10
C LEU A 25 10.78 -10.98 -4.91
N SER A 26 11.97 -10.36 -4.95
CA SER A 26 13.11 -10.91 -5.70
C SER A 26 13.67 -12.22 -5.12
N ARG A 27 13.35 -12.56 -3.87
CA ARG A 27 13.70 -13.86 -3.26
C ARG A 27 12.67 -14.96 -3.58
N HIS A 28 11.49 -14.59 -4.09
CA HIS A 28 10.38 -15.50 -4.37
C HIS A 28 10.09 -15.59 -5.87
N THR A 29 11.12 -15.88 -6.68
CA THR A 29 11.01 -15.99 -8.15
C THR A 29 10.35 -17.27 -8.66
N LYS A 30 10.08 -18.25 -7.78
CA LYS A 30 9.44 -19.52 -8.14
C LYS A 30 7.91 -19.39 -8.04
N SER A 31 7.22 -19.65 -9.14
CA SER A 31 5.76 -19.54 -9.29
C SER A 31 5.07 -20.92 -9.18
N PRO A 32 3.83 -21.02 -8.66
CA PRO A 32 3.06 -19.95 -8.01
C PRO A 32 3.42 -19.77 -6.53
N CYS A 33 3.51 -18.52 -6.08
CA CYS A 33 3.74 -18.17 -4.68
C CYS A 33 2.81 -17.02 -4.29
N ASN A 34 2.04 -17.21 -3.21
CA ASN A 34 1.24 -16.15 -2.60
C ASN A 34 2.02 -15.58 -1.42
N ILE A 35 2.14 -14.25 -1.35
CA ILE A 35 2.86 -13.55 -0.28
C ILE A 35 1.87 -12.68 0.49
N LEU A 36 1.83 -12.87 1.81
CA LEU A 36 1.01 -12.07 2.72
C LEU A 36 1.91 -11.13 3.53
N PHE A 37 1.64 -9.84 3.46
CA PHE A 37 2.25 -8.81 4.32
C PHE A 37 1.26 -8.39 5.40
N VAL A 38 1.60 -8.62 6.68
CA VAL A 38 0.85 -8.10 7.82
C VAL A 38 1.56 -6.85 8.34
N VAL A 39 0.96 -5.69 8.10
CA VAL A 39 1.63 -4.40 8.27
C VAL A 39 0.67 -3.32 8.76
N HIS A 40 1.21 -2.14 9.09
CA HIS A 40 0.43 -0.96 9.46
C HIS A 40 -0.14 -0.23 8.22
N ALA A 41 -1.20 0.55 8.41
CA ALA A 41 -1.86 1.31 7.35
C ALA A 41 -0.91 2.16 6.45
N PRO A 42 0.10 2.89 7.00
CA PRO A 42 1.04 3.63 6.15
C PRO A 42 1.92 2.72 5.28
N THR A 43 2.30 1.55 5.79
CA THR A 43 3.07 0.55 5.04
C THR A 43 2.21 -0.11 3.97
N LEU A 44 0.93 -0.36 4.25
CA LEU A 44 -0.03 -0.88 3.28
C LEU A 44 -0.18 0.08 2.10
N ASP A 45 -0.32 1.39 2.37
CA ASP A 45 -0.36 2.41 1.33
C ASP A 45 0.95 2.49 0.54
N ALA A 46 2.09 2.66 1.22
CA ALA A 46 3.39 2.80 0.58
C ALA A 46 3.76 1.58 -0.29
N GLY A 47 3.54 0.37 0.24
CA GLY A 47 3.81 -0.87 -0.49
C GLY A 47 2.91 -1.06 -1.71
N SER A 48 1.61 -0.79 -1.56
CA SER A 48 0.68 -0.89 -2.68
C SER A 48 1.00 0.10 -3.78
N ARG A 49 1.43 1.32 -3.43
CA ARG A 49 1.85 2.34 -4.40
C ARG A 49 3.13 1.96 -5.13
N PHE A 50 4.11 1.40 -4.42
CA PHE A 50 5.32 0.85 -5.04
C PHE A 50 4.98 -0.21 -6.09
N LEU A 51 4.16 -1.19 -5.73
CA LEU A 51 3.78 -2.30 -6.61
C LEU A 51 2.93 -1.85 -7.81
N THR A 52 2.07 -0.85 -7.63
CA THR A 52 1.22 -0.28 -8.68
C THR A 52 1.92 0.82 -9.49
N LYS A 53 3.22 1.07 -9.27
CA LYS A 53 4.04 2.13 -9.91
C LYS A 53 3.47 3.56 -9.73
N LYS A 54 2.75 3.80 -8.63
CA LYS A 54 2.20 5.12 -8.24
C LYS A 54 3.14 5.84 -7.28
N THR A 55 4.36 6.11 -7.73
CA THR A 55 5.42 6.68 -6.88
C THR A 55 5.37 8.21 -6.77
N ALA A 56 4.55 8.87 -7.60
CA ALA A 56 4.22 10.29 -7.42
C ALA A 56 3.34 10.47 -6.17
N ASN A 57 3.28 11.69 -5.61
CA ASN A 57 2.38 12.07 -4.52
C ASN A 57 2.41 11.20 -3.25
N VAL A 58 3.60 11.11 -2.63
CA VAL A 58 3.68 10.75 -1.21
C VAL A 58 2.76 11.70 -0.43
N PRO A 59 1.84 11.18 0.40
CA PRO A 59 0.89 12.01 1.13
C PRO A 59 1.63 12.99 2.03
N ASP A 60 1.11 14.22 2.09
CA ASP A 60 1.60 15.20 3.04
C ASP A 60 1.31 14.76 4.49
N GLU A 61 1.87 15.50 5.44
CA GLU A 61 1.74 15.20 6.87
C GLU A 61 0.27 15.02 7.31
N ASN A 62 -0.63 15.86 6.79
CA ASN A 62 -2.04 15.82 7.16
C ASN A 62 -2.71 14.53 6.65
N ASN A 63 -2.45 14.16 5.39
CA ASN A 63 -2.96 12.92 4.83
C ASN A 63 -2.35 11.68 5.50
N LEU A 64 -1.07 11.73 5.89
CA LEU A 64 -0.42 10.65 6.62
C LEU A 64 -0.99 10.45 8.02
N LYS A 65 -1.28 11.53 8.75
CA LYS A 65 -1.98 11.47 10.03
C LYS A 65 -3.37 10.84 9.91
N GLN A 66 -3.98 10.92 8.72
CA GLN A 66 -5.31 10.40 8.43
C GLN A 66 -5.32 9.08 7.66
N VAL A 67 -4.15 8.48 7.38
CA VAL A 67 -4.07 7.21 6.63
C VAL A 67 -4.91 6.10 7.27
N GLY A 68 -5.02 6.05 8.59
CA GLY A 68 -5.87 5.07 9.29
C GLY A 68 -7.38 5.22 9.03
N VAL A 69 -7.83 6.38 8.57
CA VAL A 69 -9.22 6.62 8.13
C VAL A 69 -9.45 6.00 6.75
N HIS A 70 -8.46 6.09 5.87
CA HIS A 70 -8.51 5.54 4.50
C HIS A 70 -8.22 4.04 4.44
N TYR A 71 -7.53 3.52 5.45
CA TYR A 71 -7.25 2.11 5.65
C TYR A 71 -7.72 1.71 7.06
N PRO A 72 -9.03 1.44 7.24
CA PRO A 72 -9.60 1.00 8.50
C PRO A 72 -8.93 -0.27 9.06
N PHE A 73 -9.20 -0.58 10.34
CA PHE A 73 -8.65 -1.78 10.95
C PHE A 73 -9.06 -3.04 10.17
N GLY A 74 -8.10 -3.96 9.93
CA GLY A 74 -8.33 -5.16 9.14
C GLY A 74 -8.45 -4.91 7.63
N SER A 75 -8.02 -3.74 7.14
CA SER A 75 -7.93 -3.45 5.71
C SER A 75 -7.08 -4.45 4.97
N VAL A 76 -7.57 -4.90 3.81
CA VAL A 76 -6.81 -5.78 2.92
C VAL A 76 -6.72 -5.16 1.53
N VAL A 77 -5.50 -5.06 1.03
CA VAL A 77 -5.19 -4.81 -0.36
C VAL A 77 -4.65 -6.10 -0.94
N ALA A 78 -5.28 -6.61 -1.99
CA ALA A 78 -4.78 -7.74 -2.74
C ALA A 78 -4.42 -7.29 -4.14
N LEU A 79 -3.23 -7.70 -4.56
CA LEU A 79 -2.67 -7.35 -5.85
C LEU A 79 -2.27 -8.62 -6.59
N GLU A 80 -2.53 -8.63 -7.89
CA GLU A 80 -2.09 -9.69 -8.79
C GLU A 80 -1.03 -9.14 -9.74
N GLU A 81 0.06 -9.88 -9.93
CA GLU A 81 1.13 -9.52 -10.85
C GLU A 81 0.69 -9.79 -12.30
N ASN A 82 0.71 -8.75 -13.13
CA ASN A 82 0.60 -8.87 -14.56
C ASN A 82 1.99 -9.15 -15.17
N LYS A 83 2.21 -10.40 -15.59
CA LYS A 83 3.50 -10.86 -16.16
C LYS A 83 3.90 -10.15 -17.46
N SER A 84 2.97 -9.48 -18.16
CA SER A 84 3.27 -8.82 -19.43
C SER A 84 4.04 -7.50 -19.26
N ASP A 85 3.82 -6.79 -18.15
CA ASP A 85 4.33 -5.42 -17.93
C ASP A 85 4.98 -5.21 -16.55
N ASN A 86 5.12 -6.30 -15.77
CA ASN A 86 5.60 -6.31 -14.39
C ASN A 86 4.89 -5.24 -13.54
N THR A 87 3.58 -5.09 -13.75
CA THR A 87 2.72 -4.24 -12.92
C THR A 87 1.83 -5.09 -12.03
N TRP A 88 1.48 -4.55 -10.88
CA TRP A 88 0.52 -5.17 -9.98
C TRP A 88 -0.84 -4.50 -10.14
N LYS A 89 -1.90 -5.29 -10.28
CA LYS A 89 -3.28 -4.82 -10.45
C LYS A 89 -4.10 -5.14 -9.20
N LEU A 90 -4.95 -4.19 -8.81
CA LEU A 90 -5.84 -4.36 -7.67
C LEU A 90 -6.91 -5.42 -7.96
N MET A 91 -7.01 -6.40 -7.08
CA MET A 91 -8.11 -7.35 -7.09
C MET A 91 -9.28 -6.77 -6.29
N HIS A 92 -10.35 -6.36 -6.99
CA HIS A 92 -11.49 -5.67 -6.39
C HIS A 92 -12.27 -6.49 -5.34
N CYS A 93 -12.09 -7.81 -5.28
CA CYS A 93 -12.91 -8.71 -4.45
C CYS A 93 -12.09 -9.73 -3.64
N ALA A 94 -10.84 -9.45 -3.28
CA ALA A 94 -9.99 -10.50 -2.71
C ALA A 94 -10.37 -10.96 -1.30
N LEU A 95 -11.06 -10.15 -0.51
CA LEU A 95 -11.69 -10.60 0.73
C LEU A 95 -13.08 -9.99 0.91
N PRO A 96 -14.06 -10.77 1.40
CA PRO A 96 -15.34 -10.22 1.83
C PRO A 96 -15.12 -9.24 2.98
N SER A 97 -15.99 -8.25 3.09
CA SER A 97 -15.94 -7.30 4.20
C SER A 97 -16.14 -8.05 5.52
N ILE A 98 -15.25 -7.82 6.50
CA ILE A 98 -15.46 -8.34 7.85
C ILE A 98 -16.53 -7.44 8.49
N SER A 99 -17.75 -7.94 8.59
CA SER A 99 -18.95 -7.22 9.04
C SER A 99 -19.13 -7.20 10.57
N PHE A 100 -18.06 -7.40 11.34
CA PHE A 100 -18.16 -7.34 12.80
C PHE A 100 -18.28 -5.86 13.23
N LEU A 101 -19.42 -5.49 13.82
CA LEU A 101 -19.74 -4.16 14.39
C LEU A 101 -20.06 -3.02 13.38
N ASP A 102 -20.67 -3.31 12.23
CA ASP A 102 -21.02 -2.29 11.20
C ASP A 102 -19.83 -1.45 10.68
N CYS A 103 -18.61 -1.91 10.94
CA CYS A 103 -17.39 -1.25 10.49
C CYS A 103 -16.93 -1.84 9.16
N THR A 104 -16.66 -0.98 8.17
CA THR A 104 -16.06 -1.41 6.90
C THR A 104 -14.56 -1.58 7.07
N ASN A 105 -14.02 -2.72 6.66
CA ASN A 105 -12.58 -2.92 6.46
C ASN A 105 -12.15 -2.62 5.00
N ARG A 106 -13.04 -2.07 4.18
CA ARG A 106 -12.70 -1.68 2.81
C ARG A 106 -11.86 -0.42 2.83
N ILE A 107 -10.80 -0.45 2.04
CA ILE A 107 -9.98 0.74 1.80
C ILE A 107 -10.78 1.80 1.06
N ASP A 108 -10.41 3.06 1.26
CA ASP A 108 -10.87 4.16 0.42
C ASP A 108 -10.22 4.07 -0.96
N PHE A 109 -10.97 3.61 -1.96
CA PHE A 109 -10.50 3.49 -3.34
C PHE A 109 -10.11 4.81 -3.98
N LYS A 110 -10.70 5.95 -3.58
CA LYS A 110 -10.32 7.26 -4.11
C LYS A 110 -8.93 7.64 -3.59
N PHE A 111 -8.72 7.47 -2.29
CA PHE A 111 -7.41 7.70 -1.68
C PHE A 111 -6.35 6.75 -2.25
N PHE A 112 -6.66 5.47 -2.39
CA PHE A 112 -5.75 4.47 -2.98
C PHE A 112 -5.36 4.80 -4.42
N ASN A 113 -6.30 5.29 -5.23
CA ASN A 113 -6.09 5.59 -6.65
C ASN A 113 -5.58 7.00 -6.94
N ARG A 114 -5.27 7.80 -5.92
CA ARG A 114 -4.63 9.10 -6.14
C ARG A 114 -3.36 8.93 -6.98
N PRO A 115 -3.07 9.86 -7.91
CA PRO A 115 -1.95 9.76 -8.85
C PRO A 115 -0.64 9.55 -8.12
#